data_AF-A0A3M1F8I5-F1
#
_entry.id   AF-A0A3M1F8I5-F1
#
_cell.length_a   1.000
_cell.length_b   1.000
_cell.length_c   1.000
_cell.angle_alpha   90.00
_cell.angle_beta   90.00
_cell.angle_gamma   90.00
#
_symmetry.space_group_name_H-M   'P 1'
#
loop_
_entity.id
_entity.type
_entity.pdbx_description
1 polymer ?
#
loop_
_entity_poly.entity_id
_entity_poly.type
_entity_poly.pdbx_seq_one_letter_code
_entity_poly.pdbx_strand_id
1 'polypeptide(L)'
;GLTGRLLAGEMPAEIEEVFQEAGLSLFPQRSADIETVCSCPDWANPCKHIAAVFYLIGEAFDHDPFLMLKLRGIDPERFRALLGEGAPIEGEAADEVFPPQPLPEDPGDFWGEAPAFHIPITLPPVDAALPKRLGTFPFWRGTEDFLETLETVYRAASTRCLEIVDAPQETKGKGKRASRRNASLSDE
;
A
#
# COMPACT_ATOMS: atom_id res chain seq x y z
N GLY A 1 -7.31 -0.40 -17.99
CA GLY A 1 -8.63 -0.83 -18.48
C GLY A 1 -9.53 -1.15 -17.30
N LEU A 2 -10.84 -1.14 -17.50
CA LEU A 2 -11.87 -1.39 -16.45
C LEU A 2 -11.58 -2.64 -15.60
N THR A 3 -11.24 -3.75 -16.27
CA THR A 3 -10.87 -5.02 -15.62
C THR A 3 -9.68 -4.90 -14.69
N GLY A 4 -8.63 -4.17 -15.10
CA GLY A 4 -7.43 -3.99 -14.28
C GLY A 4 -7.68 -3.19 -13.00
N ARG A 5 -8.60 -2.22 -13.05
CA ARG A 5 -9.01 -1.43 -11.87
C ARG A 5 -9.81 -2.29 -10.89
N LEU A 6 -10.76 -3.08 -11.38
CA LEU A 6 -11.49 -4.03 -10.54
C LEU A 6 -10.56 -5.06 -9.89
N LEU A 7 -9.60 -5.61 -10.64
CA LEU A 7 -8.61 -6.55 -10.09
C LEU A 7 -7.69 -5.88 -9.06
N ALA A 8 -7.44 -4.58 -9.17
CA ALA A 8 -6.73 -3.80 -8.17
C ALA A 8 -7.59 -3.41 -6.94
N GLY A 9 -8.85 -3.85 -6.89
CA GLY A 9 -9.77 -3.51 -5.80
C GLY A 9 -10.39 -2.11 -5.92
N GLU A 10 -10.27 -1.45 -7.07
CA GLU A 10 -10.87 -0.14 -7.31
C GLU A 10 -12.18 -0.25 -8.09
N MET A 11 -13.24 0.42 -7.64
CA MET A 11 -14.48 0.57 -8.39
C MET A 11 -14.31 1.59 -9.53
N PRO A 12 -14.44 1.20 -10.81
CA PRO A 12 -14.37 2.16 -11.90
C PRO A 12 -15.63 3.02 -11.98
N ALA A 13 -15.48 4.32 -12.23
CA ALA A 13 -16.62 5.24 -12.36
C ALA A 13 -17.51 4.88 -13.56
N GLU A 14 -16.92 4.31 -14.60
CA GLU A 14 -17.57 3.95 -15.85
C GLU A 14 -18.20 2.54 -15.81
N ILE A 15 -18.18 1.86 -14.66
CA ILE A 15 -18.63 0.46 -14.55
C ILE A 15 -20.11 0.31 -14.91
N GLU A 16 -20.96 1.24 -14.51
CA GLU A 16 -22.41 1.19 -14.79
C GLU A 16 -22.69 1.29 -16.29
N GLU A 17 -21.90 2.03 -17.06
CA GLU A 17 -22.04 2.15 -18.52
C GLU A 17 -21.85 0.79 -19.19
N VAL A 18 -20.88 -0.01 -18.74
CA VAL A 18 -20.63 -1.37 -19.23
C VAL A 18 -21.82 -2.29 -18.98
N PHE A 19 -22.44 -2.19 -17.80
CA PHE A 19 -23.64 -2.98 -17.48
C PHE A 19 -24.83 -2.55 -18.33
N GLN A 20 -25.01 -1.24 -18.53
CA GLN A 20 -26.07 -0.69 -19.35
C GLN A 20 -25.95 -1.12 -20.83
N GLU A 21 -24.74 -1.12 -21.38
CA GLU A 21 -24.47 -1.65 -22.73
C GLU A 21 -24.86 -3.13 -22.86
N ALA A 22 -24.69 -3.91 -21.80
CA ALA A 22 -25.12 -5.31 -21.72
C ALA A 22 -26.63 -5.47 -21.40
N GLY A 23 -27.38 -4.38 -21.25
CA GLY A 23 -28.80 -4.40 -20.87
C GLY A 23 -29.07 -4.80 -19.42
N LEU A 24 -28.04 -4.71 -18.56
CA LEU A 24 -28.09 -4.99 -17.13
C LEU A 24 -27.90 -3.69 -16.33
N SER A 25 -28.10 -3.74 -15.02
CA SER A 25 -27.75 -2.62 -14.13
C SER A 25 -27.08 -3.17 -12.88
N LEU A 26 -25.97 -2.54 -12.49
CA LEU A 26 -25.21 -2.95 -11.31
C LEU A 26 -25.96 -2.55 -10.04
N PHE A 27 -26.60 -1.37 -10.06
CA PHE A 27 -27.37 -0.84 -8.96
C PHE A 27 -28.89 -1.02 -9.15
N PRO A 28 -29.66 -1.06 -8.05
CA PRO A 28 -31.11 -0.98 -8.09
C PRO A 28 -31.58 0.32 -8.77
N GLN A 29 -32.54 0.25 -9.70
CA GLN A 29 -33.01 1.41 -10.47
C GLN A 29 -34.33 1.97 -9.94
N ARG A 30 -35.12 1.13 -9.26
CA ARG A 30 -36.43 1.48 -8.71
C ARG A 30 -36.44 1.25 -7.21
N SER A 31 -37.28 1.99 -6.50
CA SER A 31 -37.51 1.76 -5.07
C SER A 31 -38.00 0.35 -4.76
N ALA A 32 -38.69 -0.30 -5.70
CA ALA A 32 -39.15 -1.69 -5.57
C ALA A 32 -38.04 -2.74 -5.71
N ASP A 33 -36.85 -2.36 -6.18
CA ASP A 33 -35.72 -3.28 -6.35
C ASP A 33 -34.98 -3.54 -5.01
N ILE A 34 -35.25 -2.72 -3.97
CA ILE A 34 -34.71 -2.88 -2.63
C ILE A 34 -35.83 -2.82 -1.60
N GLU A 35 -36.05 -3.92 -0.89
CA GLU A 35 -36.91 -3.92 0.29
C GLU A 35 -36.10 -3.57 1.53
N THR A 36 -36.56 -2.58 2.29
CA THR A 36 -35.93 -2.17 3.54
C THR A 36 -36.95 -2.03 4.65
N VAL A 37 -36.56 -2.47 5.85
CA VAL A 37 -37.38 -2.39 7.05
C VAL A 37 -36.53 -1.82 8.18
N CYS A 38 -37.03 -0.81 8.87
CA CYS A 38 -36.41 -0.25 10.06
C CYS A 38 -37.45 -0.18 11.18
N SER A 39 -37.05 -0.49 12.41
CA SER A 39 -37.91 -0.43 13.61
C SER A 39 -38.05 0.98 14.18
N CYS A 40 -37.52 2.01 13.51
CA CYS A 40 -37.61 3.39 13.98
C CYS A 40 -39.03 3.96 13.80
N PRO A 41 -39.43 4.97 14.58
CA PRO A 41 -40.78 5.57 14.50
C PRO A 41 -40.98 6.49 13.28
N ASP A 42 -40.08 6.46 12.30
CA ASP A 42 -40.15 7.25 11.07
C ASP A 42 -40.98 6.51 10.01
N TRP A 43 -41.86 7.24 9.33
CA TRP A 43 -42.74 6.72 8.28
C TRP A 43 -42.11 6.83 6.88
N ALA A 44 -41.00 7.56 6.74
CA ALA A 44 -40.25 7.63 5.48
C ALA A 44 -39.51 6.32 5.19
N ASN A 45 -39.49 5.91 3.92
CA ASN A 45 -38.64 4.83 3.43
C ASN A 45 -37.94 5.27 2.13
N PRO A 46 -36.60 5.43 2.11
CA PRO A 46 -35.67 5.17 3.23
C PRO A 46 -35.73 6.25 4.32
N CYS A 47 -35.78 5.83 5.60
CA CYS A 47 -35.60 6.74 6.73
C CYS A 47 -34.11 7.10 6.89
N LYS A 48 -33.79 8.08 7.75
CA LYS A 48 -32.39 8.50 8.00
C LYS A 48 -31.44 7.35 8.41
N HIS A 49 -31.95 6.31 9.07
CA HIS A 49 -31.14 5.16 9.47
C HIS A 49 -30.85 4.24 8.28
N ILE A 50 -31.87 3.96 7.45
CA ILE A 50 -31.68 3.17 6.22
C ILE A 50 -30.73 3.92 5.27
N ALA A 51 -30.90 5.23 5.13
CA ALA A 51 -29.99 6.06 4.35
C ALA A 51 -28.54 5.96 4.88
N ALA A 52 -28.34 6.04 6.21
CA ALA A 52 -27.01 5.86 6.81
C ALA A 52 -26.42 4.47 6.52
N VAL A 53 -27.24 3.42 6.57
CA VAL A 53 -26.81 2.06 6.20
C VAL A 53 -26.42 1.99 4.73
N PHE A 54 -27.18 2.59 3.82
CA PHE A 54 -26.80 2.65 2.40
C PHE A 54 -25.49 3.39 2.16
N TYR A 55 -25.22 4.46 2.91
CA TYR A 55 -23.92 5.15 2.85
C TYR A 55 -22.76 4.23 3.27
N LEU A 56 -22.91 3.51 4.39
CA LEU A 56 -21.88 2.57 4.85
C LEU A 56 -21.67 1.40 3.88
N ILE A 57 -22.74 0.91 3.26
CA ILE A 57 -22.67 -0.12 2.23
C ILE A 57 -21.93 0.41 0.99
N GLY A 58 -22.22 1.65 0.57
CA GLY A 58 -21.51 2.29 -0.53
C GLY A 58 -20.01 2.44 -0.26
N GLU A 59 -19.64 2.91 0.93
CA GLU A 59 -18.24 3.01 1.37
C GLU A 59 -17.54 1.64 1.37
N ALA A 60 -18.24 0.59 1.78
CA ALA A 60 -17.71 -0.77 1.72
C ALA A 60 -17.45 -1.23 0.27
N PHE A 61 -18.31 -0.86 -0.68
CA PHE A 61 -18.12 -1.18 -2.10
C PHE A 61 -16.99 -0.39 -2.75
N ASP A 62 -16.77 0.86 -2.33
CA ASP A 62 -15.65 1.66 -2.78
C ASP A 62 -14.31 1.08 -2.31
N HIS A 63 -14.31 0.40 -1.16
CA HIS A 63 -13.14 -0.29 -0.61
C HIS A 63 -12.93 -1.70 -1.20
N ASP A 64 -14.01 -2.47 -1.39
CA ASP A 64 -13.96 -3.80 -2.02
C ASP A 64 -15.11 -3.96 -3.04
N PRO A 65 -14.83 -3.78 -4.35
CA PRO A 65 -15.85 -3.87 -5.40
C PRO A 65 -16.41 -5.29 -5.56
N PHE A 66 -15.73 -6.33 -5.06
CA PHE A 66 -16.22 -7.71 -5.15
C PHE A 66 -17.36 -8.01 -4.16
N LEU A 67 -17.54 -7.19 -3.11
CA LEU A 67 -18.69 -7.31 -2.22
C LEU A 67 -20.02 -7.13 -2.95
N MET A 68 -20.08 -6.24 -3.95
CA MET A 68 -21.26 -6.05 -4.79
C MET A 68 -21.60 -7.33 -5.57
N LEU A 69 -20.57 -7.98 -6.14
CA LEU A 69 -20.72 -9.22 -6.90
C LEU A 69 -21.19 -10.36 -5.98
N LYS A 70 -20.63 -10.45 -4.79
CA LYS A 70 -21.03 -11.41 -3.76
C LYS A 70 -22.49 -11.24 -3.36
N LEU A 71 -22.97 -10.00 -3.21
CA LEU A 71 -24.39 -9.71 -2.96
C LEU A 71 -25.30 -10.14 -4.12
N ARG A 72 -24.79 -10.11 -5.36
CA ARG A 72 -25.48 -10.64 -6.55
C ARG A 72 -25.40 -12.17 -6.67
N GLY A 73 -24.80 -12.86 -5.69
CA GLY A 73 -24.62 -14.31 -5.72
C GLY A 73 -23.52 -14.78 -6.68
N ILE A 74 -22.67 -13.86 -7.13
CA ILE A 74 -21.51 -14.18 -7.96
C ILE A 74 -20.35 -14.49 -7.02
N ASP A 75 -19.76 -15.67 -7.21
CA ASP A 75 -18.57 -16.09 -6.49
C ASP A 75 -17.36 -15.21 -6.91
N PRO A 76 -16.77 -14.43 -5.99
CA PRO A 76 -15.68 -13.51 -6.30
C PRO A 76 -14.47 -14.22 -6.91
N GLU A 77 -14.14 -15.41 -6.40
CA GLU A 77 -12.99 -16.21 -6.83
C GLU A 77 -13.20 -16.71 -8.27
N ARG A 78 -14.37 -17.23 -8.58
CA ARG A 78 -14.75 -17.59 -9.95
C ARG A 78 -14.73 -16.39 -10.88
N PHE A 79 -15.20 -15.22 -10.44
CA PHE A 79 -15.20 -14.02 -11.27
C PHE A 79 -13.78 -13.51 -11.52
N ARG A 80 -12.90 -13.52 -10.52
CA ARG A 80 -11.47 -13.23 -10.66
C ARG A 80 -10.80 -14.17 -11.66
N ALA A 81 -11.11 -15.47 -11.61
CA ALA A 81 -10.60 -16.45 -12.56
C ALA A 81 -11.06 -16.17 -14.00
N LEU A 82 -12.31 -15.73 -14.19
CA LEU A 82 -12.84 -15.34 -15.51
C LEU A 82 -12.20 -14.07 -16.06
N LEU A 83 -11.86 -13.11 -15.20
CA LEU A 83 -11.15 -11.89 -15.59
C LEU A 83 -9.64 -12.11 -15.79
N GLY A 84 -9.11 -13.23 -15.28
CA GLY A 84 -7.69 -13.53 -15.16
C GLY A 84 -7.20 -14.69 -16.04
N GLU A 85 -7.65 -14.81 -17.29
CA GLU A 85 -6.82 -15.47 -18.33
C GLU A 85 -5.55 -14.62 -18.57
N GLY A 86 -4.67 -14.61 -17.57
CA GLY A 86 -3.60 -13.63 -17.42
C GLY A 86 -3.13 -13.50 -15.97
N ALA A 87 -2.72 -14.64 -15.41
CA ALA A 87 -2.03 -14.83 -14.11
C ALA A 87 -2.84 -14.49 -12.84
N PRO A 88 -2.70 -15.30 -11.77
CA PRO A 88 -3.02 -14.81 -10.45
C PRO A 88 -2.17 -13.56 -10.22
N ILE A 89 -2.78 -12.46 -9.78
CA ILE A 89 -2.03 -11.52 -8.97
C ILE A 89 -1.68 -12.35 -7.73
N GLU A 90 -0.46 -12.89 -7.70
CA GLU A 90 0.19 -13.42 -6.51
C GLU A 90 0.34 -12.25 -5.52
N GLY A 91 -0.78 -11.86 -4.92
CA GLY A 91 -0.95 -10.77 -3.96
C GLY A 91 -1.53 -11.29 -2.66
N GLU A 92 -2.35 -12.33 -2.71
CA GLU A 92 -2.36 -13.35 -1.67
C GLU A 92 -1.35 -14.41 -2.11
N ALA A 93 -0.08 -14.23 -1.74
CA ALA A 93 0.66 -15.40 -1.30
C ALA A 93 -0.26 -16.05 -0.27
N ALA A 94 -0.82 -17.22 -0.59
CA ALA A 94 -1.24 -18.11 0.46
C ALA A 94 -0.10 -18.08 1.47
N ASP A 95 -0.38 -17.65 2.69
CA ASP A 95 0.57 -17.61 3.77
C ASP A 95 0.92 -19.09 4.01
N GLU A 96 1.80 -19.63 3.15
CA GLU A 96 2.49 -20.87 3.39
C GLU A 96 3.20 -20.56 4.69
N VAL A 97 2.60 -21.06 5.78
CA VAL A 97 3.13 -20.89 7.12
C VAL A 97 4.42 -21.68 7.13
N PHE A 98 5.49 -21.04 6.67
CA PHE A 98 6.83 -21.57 6.78
C PHE A 98 7.13 -21.64 8.27
N PRO A 99 7.63 -22.78 8.77
CA PRO A 99 8.12 -22.82 10.13
C PRO A 99 9.14 -21.68 10.31
N PRO A 100 9.10 -20.95 11.43
CA PRO A 100 9.99 -19.82 11.64
C PRO A 100 11.44 -20.29 11.53
N GLN A 101 12.10 -19.92 10.43
CA GLN A 101 13.52 -20.18 10.26
C GLN A 101 14.27 -19.08 11.01
N PRO A 102 15.34 -19.43 11.75
CA PRO A 102 16.18 -18.42 12.37
C PRO A 102 16.79 -17.55 11.26
N LEU A 103 16.65 -16.22 11.39
CA LEU A 103 17.34 -15.30 10.49
C LEU A 103 18.85 -15.56 10.59
N PRO A 104 19.58 -15.68 9.46
CA PRO A 104 21.02 -15.72 9.48
C PRO A 104 21.59 -14.52 10.22
N GLU A 105 22.62 -14.74 11.06
CA GLU A 105 23.30 -13.66 11.78
C GLU A 105 24.07 -12.72 10.85
N ASP A 106 24.50 -13.21 9.68
CA ASP A 106 25.15 -12.43 8.62
C ASP A 106 24.11 -12.00 7.57
N PRO A 107 23.88 -10.68 7.38
CA PRO A 107 23.02 -10.18 6.31
C PRO A 107 23.41 -10.69 4.91
N GLY A 108 24.70 -10.97 4.67
CA GLY A 108 25.18 -11.49 3.40
C GLY A 108 24.69 -12.91 3.08
N ASP A 109 24.37 -13.71 4.09
CA ASP A 109 23.81 -15.06 3.90
C ASP A 109 22.33 -15.02 3.52
N PHE A 110 21.62 -13.95 3.90
CA PHE A 110 20.21 -13.74 3.56
C PHE A 110 20.05 -13.00 2.22
N TRP A 111 20.77 -11.89 2.03
CA TRP A 111 20.66 -11.05 0.83
C TRP A 111 21.60 -11.47 -0.31
N GLY A 112 22.58 -12.32 -0.03
CA GLY A 112 23.66 -12.64 -0.96
C GLY A 112 24.65 -11.48 -1.13
N GLU A 113 25.44 -11.55 -2.21
CA GLU A 113 26.30 -10.46 -2.61
C GLU A 113 25.46 -9.39 -3.31
N ALA A 114 25.37 -8.20 -2.69
CA ALA A 114 24.65 -7.09 -3.29
C ALA A 114 25.30 -6.74 -4.64
N PRO A 115 24.52 -6.60 -5.72
CA PRO A 115 25.06 -6.11 -6.98
C PRO A 115 25.69 -4.73 -6.75
N ALA A 116 26.83 -4.48 -7.39
CA ALA A 116 27.44 -3.16 -7.39
C ALA A 116 26.55 -2.20 -8.19
N PHE A 117 25.60 -1.54 -7.52
CA PHE A 117 24.77 -0.51 -8.11
C PHE A 117 25.48 0.84 -8.03
N HIS A 118 25.85 1.37 -9.20
CA HIS A 118 26.35 2.73 -9.30
C HIS A 118 25.19 3.66 -9.64
N ILE A 119 24.57 4.25 -8.62
CA ILE A 119 23.56 5.29 -8.81
C ILE A 119 24.31 6.62 -8.94
N PRO A 120 24.25 7.30 -10.11
CA PRO A 120 24.85 8.62 -10.22
C PRO A 120 24.11 9.58 -9.29
N ILE A 121 24.79 10.04 -8.25
CA ILE A 121 24.23 11.01 -7.32
C ILE A 121 24.40 12.39 -7.96
N THR A 122 23.28 13.00 -8.32
CA THR A 122 23.24 14.37 -8.86
C THR A 122 22.50 15.26 -7.88
N LEU A 123 22.98 16.50 -7.73
CA LEU A 123 22.25 17.50 -6.97
C LEU A 123 20.95 17.84 -7.71
N PRO A 124 19.80 17.84 -7.01
CA PRO A 124 18.57 18.30 -7.61
C PRO A 124 18.70 19.80 -7.96
N PRO A 125 18.14 20.25 -9.10
CA PRO A 125 18.24 21.66 -9.51
C PRO A 125 17.43 22.62 -8.63
N VAL A 126 16.54 22.08 -7.79
CA VAL A 126 15.68 22.84 -6.88
C VAL A 126 15.90 22.33 -5.46
N ASP A 127 16.38 23.22 -4.59
CA ASP A 127 16.48 22.95 -3.16
C ASP A 127 15.08 22.69 -2.57
N ALA A 128 14.99 21.70 -1.67
CA ALA A 128 13.77 21.34 -0.97
C ALA A 128 12.56 21.08 -1.91
N ALA A 129 12.78 20.45 -3.07
CA ALA A 129 11.72 20.15 -4.03
C ALA A 129 10.52 19.39 -3.42
N LEU A 130 10.78 18.46 -2.50
CA LEU A 130 9.73 17.72 -1.79
C LEU A 130 8.93 18.62 -0.83
N PRO A 131 9.55 19.35 0.12
CA PRO A 131 8.84 20.34 0.94
C PRO A 131 8.04 21.37 0.12
N LYS A 132 8.62 21.90 -0.96
CA LYS A 132 7.94 22.89 -1.83
C LYS A 132 6.69 22.33 -2.50
N ARG A 133 6.67 21.05 -2.87
CA ARG A 133 5.48 20.37 -3.42
C ARG A 133 4.42 20.09 -2.35
N LEU A 134 4.84 19.82 -1.12
CA LEU A 134 3.95 19.58 0.01
C LEU A 134 3.26 20.87 0.48
N GLY A 135 3.92 22.01 0.29
CA GLY A 135 3.40 23.33 0.64
C GLY A 135 3.57 23.67 2.13
N THR A 136 2.82 24.68 2.59
CA THR A 136 2.90 25.14 3.98
C THR A 136 2.38 24.08 4.94
N PHE A 137 3.14 23.81 6.00
CA PHE A 137 2.78 22.82 7.00
C PHE A 137 1.95 23.47 8.15
N PRO A 138 0.65 23.14 8.31
CA PRO A 138 -0.26 23.89 9.18
C PRO A 138 0.04 23.76 10.69
N PHE A 139 0.87 22.78 11.08
CA PHE A 139 1.24 22.54 12.48
C PHE A 139 2.67 22.97 12.80
N TRP A 140 3.32 23.72 11.91
CA TRP A 140 4.64 24.27 12.18
C TRP A 140 4.58 25.24 13.36
N ARG A 141 5.51 25.08 14.30
CA ARG A 141 5.59 25.90 15.52
C ARG A 141 6.90 26.69 15.63
N GLY A 142 7.68 26.74 14.55
CA GLY A 142 8.89 27.55 14.48
C GLY A 142 8.56 29.03 14.37
N THR A 143 9.52 29.87 14.72
CA THR A 143 9.42 31.33 14.59
C THR A 143 9.66 31.82 13.16
N GLU A 144 10.31 31.01 12.34
CA GLU A 144 10.61 31.27 10.92
C GLU A 144 9.65 30.50 10.02
N ASP A 145 9.58 30.86 8.74
CA ASP A 145 8.76 30.10 7.77
C ASP A 145 9.31 28.68 7.59
N PHE A 146 8.42 27.69 7.61
CA PHE A 146 8.78 26.27 7.51
C PHE A 146 9.58 25.94 6.25
N LEU A 147 9.17 26.48 5.10
CA LEU A 147 9.81 26.18 3.82
C LEU A 147 11.17 26.86 3.74
N GLU A 148 11.30 28.10 4.23
CA GLU A 148 12.59 28.79 4.30
C GLU A 148 13.60 28.06 5.19
N THR A 149 13.16 27.59 6.37
CA THR A 149 14.00 26.80 7.27
C THR A 149 14.44 25.49 6.60
N LEU A 150 13.50 24.73 6.01
CA LEU A 150 13.84 23.47 5.36
C LEU A 150 14.71 23.65 4.11
N GLU A 151 14.51 24.70 3.33
CA GLU A 151 15.34 24.98 2.16
C GLU A 151 16.82 25.12 2.52
N THR A 152 17.10 25.80 3.64
CA THR A 152 18.46 25.93 4.17
C THR A 152 19.07 24.58 4.56
N VAL A 153 18.29 23.73 5.25
CA VAL A 153 18.72 22.39 5.65
C VAL A 153 18.97 21.50 4.44
N TYR A 154 18.05 21.49 3.48
CA TYR A 154 18.17 20.68 2.26
C TYR A 154 19.38 21.10 1.42
N ARG A 155 19.64 22.40 1.28
CA ARG A 155 20.84 22.89 0.58
C ARG A 155 22.12 22.38 1.25
N ALA A 156 22.24 22.57 2.56
CA ALA A 156 23.42 22.12 3.32
C ALA A 156 23.60 20.60 3.25
N ALA A 157 22.51 19.83 3.39
CA ALA A 157 22.54 18.38 3.29
C ALA A 157 22.97 17.90 1.90
N SER A 158 22.50 18.57 0.84
CA SER A 158 22.83 18.21 -0.53
C SER A 158 24.31 18.44 -0.83
N THR A 159 24.87 19.58 -0.41
CA THR A 159 26.32 19.84 -0.51
C THR A 159 27.12 18.81 0.28
N ARG A 160 26.72 18.51 1.51
CA ARG A 160 27.39 17.53 2.37
C ARG A 160 27.34 16.11 1.78
N CYS A 161 26.27 15.77 1.06
CA CYS A 161 26.14 14.48 0.39
C CYS A 161 27.27 14.28 -0.65
N LEU A 162 27.53 15.28 -1.50
CA LEU A 162 28.63 15.20 -2.47
C LEU A 162 29.98 14.96 -1.79
N GLU A 163 30.25 15.67 -0.70
CA GLU A 163 31.51 15.48 0.05
C GLU A 163 31.66 14.06 0.60
N ILE A 164 30.56 13.40 0.98
CA ILE A 164 30.57 12.03 1.49
C ILE A 164 30.74 11.02 0.36
N VAL A 165 30.10 11.28 -0.78
CA VAL A 165 30.17 10.42 -1.97
C VAL A 165 31.58 10.44 -2.59
N ASP A 166 32.21 11.62 -2.62
CA ASP A 166 33.58 11.79 -3.14
C ASP A 166 34.66 11.39 -2.14
N ALA A 167 34.31 11.17 -0.87
CA ALA A 167 35.27 10.74 0.15
C ALA A 167 35.72 9.28 -0.08
N PRO A 168 37.03 8.98 0.01
CA PRO A 168 37.53 7.62 -0.14
C PRO A 168 36.95 6.71 0.96
N GLN A 169 36.31 5.63 0.53
CA GLN A 169 35.70 4.65 1.44
C GLN A 169 36.81 3.85 2.15
N GLU A 170 36.97 4.03 3.47
CA GLU A 170 37.86 3.18 4.27
C GLU A 170 37.29 1.75 4.37
N THR A 171 38.00 0.79 3.79
CA THR A 171 37.67 -0.64 3.89
C THR A 171 38.02 -1.17 5.29
N LYS A 172 37.07 -1.16 6.21
CA LYS A 172 37.22 -1.86 7.50
C LYS A 172 37.25 -3.37 7.28
N GLY A 173 38.45 -3.94 7.28
CA GLY A 173 38.70 -5.37 7.21
C GLY A 173 38.01 -6.17 8.33
N LYS A 174 37.32 -7.25 7.93
CA LYS A 174 36.66 -8.21 8.82
C LYS A 174 37.65 -8.80 9.82
N GLY A 175 37.52 -8.42 11.10
CA GLY A 175 38.21 -9.09 12.20
C GLY A 175 37.59 -10.46 12.49
N LYS A 176 38.34 -11.54 12.23
CA LYS A 176 38.01 -12.91 12.65
C LYS A 176 37.75 -12.95 14.16
N ARG A 177 36.50 -13.15 14.58
CA ARG A 177 36.20 -13.58 15.96
C ARG A 177 36.47 -15.08 16.07
N ALA A 178 37.53 -15.42 16.79
CA ALA A 178 37.91 -16.79 17.10
C ALA A 178 36.80 -17.47 17.93
N SER A 179 36.30 -18.59 17.42
CA SER A 179 35.43 -19.53 18.12
C SER A 179 36.12 -20.06 19.38
N ARG A 180 35.64 -19.66 20.55
CA ARG A 180 35.96 -20.33 21.82
C ARG A 180 35.00 -21.50 21.96
N ARG A 181 35.51 -22.71 21.75
CA ARG A 181 34.86 -23.96 22.11
C ARG A 181 34.65 -23.99 23.63
N ASN A 182 33.39 -24.01 24.06
CA ASN A 182 33.03 -24.40 25.42
C ASN A 182 33.29 -25.91 25.57
N ALA A 183 34.17 -26.28 26.50
CA ALA A 183 34.24 -27.63 27.01
C ALA A 183 33.20 -27.75 28.12
N SER A 184 32.12 -28.47 27.83
CA SER A 184 31.13 -28.89 28.81
C SER A 184 31.74 -29.97 29.71
N LEU A 185 31.52 -29.83 31.01
CA LEU A 185 31.61 -30.88 32.01
C LEU A 185 30.80 -32.10 31.57
N SER A 186 31.33 -33.30 31.82
CA SER A 186 30.56 -34.51 32.08
C SER A 186 31.38 -35.39 33.02
N ASP A 187 30.67 -35.94 33.98
CA ASP A 187 31.07 -36.71 35.16
C ASP A 187 31.92 -37.96 34.86
N GLU A 188 32.88 -38.24 35.75
CA GLU A 188 32.98 -39.45 36.61
C GLU A 188 34.20 -39.33 37.57
#